data_AF-A0A6I9PIY2-F1
#
_entry.id   AF-A0A6I9PIY2-F1
#
_cell.length_a   1.000
_cell.length_b   1.000
_cell.length_c   1.000
_cell.angle_alpha   90.00
_cell.angle_beta   90.00
_cell.angle_gamma   90.00
#
_symmetry.space_group_name_H-M   'P 1'
#
loop_
_entity.id
_entity.type
_entity.pdbx_description
1 polymer ?
#
loop_
_entity_poly.entity_id
_entity_poly.type
_entity_poly.pdbx_seq_one_letter_code
_entity_poly.pdbx_strand_id
1 'polypeptide(L)'
;MNPNPNLCRSVKARRCDDSQLDVFVSSDHSYISNTFHLAAGEFVERQLCRDAILPMPALCEVPCPKDCALSPWSSWTLCSNTCSGKNTEGKQTRARSILAYNAGEGGVQCPNISALQEVRGCNDHPCTVYHWQTGAWGQCIEDTSIPASNASSGRTRGDDASCSVGMQTRKVICVRVNVGQVPPKK
;
A
#
# COMPACT_ATOMS: atom_id res chain seq x y z
N MET A 1 -46.08 11.34 -17.28
CA MET A 1 -45.89 10.17 -16.38
C MET A 1 -44.63 10.44 -15.58
N ASN A 2 -44.77 10.64 -14.27
CA ASN A 2 -43.65 10.92 -13.37
C ASN A 2 -42.71 9.71 -13.38
N PRO A 3 -41.42 9.85 -13.71
CA PRO A 3 -40.49 8.72 -13.66
C PRO A 3 -40.40 8.26 -12.21
N ASN A 4 -40.71 6.97 -11.97
CA ASN A 4 -40.55 6.37 -10.66
C ASN A 4 -39.05 6.44 -10.29
N PRO A 5 -38.67 7.12 -9.20
CA PRO A 5 -37.27 7.32 -8.84
C PRO A 5 -36.52 6.03 -8.48
N ASN A 6 -37.22 4.89 -8.39
CA ASN A 6 -36.67 3.60 -8.00
C ASN A 6 -36.35 2.66 -9.18
N LEU A 7 -36.37 3.16 -10.43
CA LEU A 7 -36.20 2.35 -11.65
C LEU A 7 -35.01 2.84 -12.50
N CYS A 8 -34.03 1.95 -12.67
CA CYS A 8 -32.81 2.19 -13.40
C CYS A 8 -33.09 1.85 -14.88
N ARG A 9 -33.11 2.86 -15.77
CA ARG A 9 -33.42 2.68 -17.20
C ARG A 9 -32.17 2.25 -17.97
N SER A 10 -32.27 1.15 -18.70
CA SER A 10 -31.21 0.67 -19.60
C SER A 10 -31.74 0.50 -21.02
N VAL A 11 -30.87 0.65 -22.01
CA VAL A 11 -31.21 0.48 -23.43
C VAL A 11 -30.44 -0.72 -23.96
N LYS A 12 -31.17 -1.79 -24.31
CA LYS A 12 -30.56 -2.97 -24.93
C LYS A 12 -30.63 -2.83 -26.45
N ALA A 13 -29.48 -2.64 -27.09
CA ALA A 13 -29.35 -2.75 -28.54
C ALA A 13 -28.99 -4.19 -28.91
N ARG A 14 -29.71 -4.79 -29.87
CA ARG A 14 -29.40 -6.13 -30.39
C ARG A 14 -28.58 -5.96 -31.66
N ARG A 15 -27.39 -6.56 -31.72
CA ARG A 15 -26.56 -6.62 -32.93
C ARG A 15 -26.96 -7.84 -33.76
N CYS A 16 -26.91 -7.71 -35.08
CA CYS A 16 -27.08 -8.84 -36.00
C CYS A 16 -25.78 -9.64 -36.10
N ASP A 17 -25.44 -10.34 -35.02
CA ASP A 17 -24.80 -11.65 -35.08
C ASP A 17 -24.98 -12.29 -33.69
N ASP A 18 -25.61 -13.46 -33.66
CA ASP A 18 -26.31 -14.01 -32.50
C ASP A 18 -25.36 -14.83 -31.63
N SER A 19 -24.36 -14.19 -31.01
CA SER A 19 -23.43 -14.93 -30.14
C SER A 19 -22.98 -14.27 -28.83
N GLN A 20 -23.36 -13.03 -28.50
CA GLN A 20 -23.34 -12.57 -27.10
C GLN A 20 -24.16 -11.28 -26.88
N LEU A 21 -25.08 -11.33 -25.91
CA LEU A 21 -25.89 -10.20 -25.47
C LEU A 21 -25.08 -9.34 -24.48
N ASP A 22 -24.33 -8.36 -24.96
CA ASP A 22 -23.72 -7.36 -24.06
C ASP A 22 -24.79 -6.35 -23.63
N VAL A 23 -25.18 -6.41 -22.35
CA VAL A 23 -26.06 -5.43 -21.71
C VAL A 23 -25.19 -4.33 -21.11
N PHE A 24 -25.17 -3.16 -21.75
CA PHE A 24 -24.53 -1.98 -21.19
C PHE A 24 -25.51 -1.26 -20.25
N VAL A 25 -25.21 -1.24 -18.96
CA VAL A 25 -25.90 -0.40 -17.97
C VAL A 25 -25.07 0.87 -17.81
N SER A 26 -25.50 1.99 -18.38
CA SER A 26 -24.87 3.31 -18.13
C SER A 26 -25.70 4.07 -17.10
N SER A 27 -25.15 4.30 -15.91
CA SER A 27 -25.73 5.17 -14.88
C SER A 27 -25.51 6.67 -15.15
N ASP A 28 -24.67 7.03 -16.12
CA ASP A 28 -24.34 8.42 -16.42
C ASP A 28 -24.91 8.86 -17.77
N HIS A 29 -25.64 9.98 -17.75
CA HIS A 29 -26.35 10.56 -18.88
C HIS A 29 -25.46 11.38 -19.82
N SER A 30 -24.23 10.91 -20.08
CA SER A 30 -23.26 11.60 -20.93
C SER A 30 -22.20 10.65 -21.48
N TYR A 31 -22.09 10.60 -22.81
CA TYR A 31 -21.21 9.78 -23.66
C TYR A 31 -21.66 8.34 -23.96
N ILE A 32 -22.65 8.21 -24.87
CA ILE A 32 -22.61 7.09 -25.83
C ILE A 32 -21.51 7.42 -26.84
N SER A 33 -20.29 6.95 -26.60
CA SER A 33 -19.22 7.05 -27.59
C SER A 33 -19.49 6.06 -28.71
N ASN A 34 -19.67 6.55 -29.94
CA ASN A 34 -19.78 5.73 -31.16
C ASN A 34 -18.42 5.16 -31.58
N THR A 35 -17.71 4.47 -30.70
CA THR A 35 -16.43 3.81 -31.03
C THR A 35 -16.54 2.33 -30.76
N PHE A 36 -16.75 1.57 -31.83
CA PHE A 36 -16.74 0.12 -31.83
C PHE A 36 -15.31 -0.37 -32.13
N HIS A 37 -14.65 -0.97 -31.15
CA HIS A 37 -13.46 -1.78 -31.38
C HIS A 37 -13.87 -3.26 -31.47
N LEU A 38 -13.56 -3.90 -32.60
CA LEU A 38 -13.68 -5.35 -32.78
C LEU A 38 -12.30 -5.97 -32.58
N ALA A 39 -12.23 -7.01 -31.74
CA ALA A 39 -11.09 -7.91 -31.72
C ALA A 39 -11.10 -8.73 -33.02
N ALA A 40 -10.12 -8.46 -33.90
CA ALA A 40 -9.89 -9.08 -35.21
C ALA A 40 -11.06 -8.95 -36.22
N GLY A 41 -11.33 -7.71 -36.66
CA GLY A 41 -12.31 -7.43 -37.70
C GLY A 41 -11.82 -7.73 -39.11
N GLU A 42 -12.55 -8.60 -39.83
CA GLU A 42 -12.63 -8.55 -41.29
C GLU A 42 -13.96 -7.93 -41.72
N PHE A 43 -13.91 -7.08 -42.73
CA PHE A 43 -15.06 -6.39 -43.30
C PHE A 43 -15.81 -7.33 -44.25
N VAL A 44 -17.05 -7.68 -43.93
CA VAL A 44 -17.96 -8.38 -44.85
C VAL A 44 -18.72 -7.40 -45.75
N GLU A 45 -19.02 -7.82 -46.99
CA GLU A 45 -19.74 -7.02 -47.96
C GLU A 45 -21.15 -6.65 -47.48
N ARG A 46 -21.55 -5.39 -47.72
CA ARG A 46 -22.83 -4.79 -47.30
C ARG A 46 -24.08 -5.57 -47.71
N GLN A 47 -23.97 -6.46 -48.69
CA GLN A 47 -25.06 -7.28 -49.22
C GLN A 47 -25.42 -8.46 -48.32
N LEU A 48 -24.51 -8.90 -47.44
CA LEU A 48 -24.76 -9.93 -46.43
C LEU A 48 -25.56 -9.39 -45.23
N CYS A 49 -25.63 -8.06 -45.07
CA CYS A 49 -26.47 -7.38 -44.08
C CYS A 49 -27.91 -7.13 -44.59
N ARG A 50 -28.44 -7.97 -45.49
CA ARG A 50 -29.84 -7.84 -45.94
C ARG A 50 -30.78 -8.24 -44.81
N ASP A 51 -31.69 -7.31 -44.50
CA ASP A 51 -32.81 -7.47 -43.58
C ASP A 51 -32.43 -7.80 -42.13
N ALA A 52 -31.33 -7.22 -41.66
CA ALA A 52 -31.16 -6.92 -40.26
C ALA A 52 -32.27 -5.93 -39.82
N ILE A 53 -33.48 -6.45 -39.53
CA ILE A 53 -34.45 -5.73 -38.71
C ILE A 53 -33.76 -5.56 -37.36
N LEU A 54 -33.01 -4.48 -37.21
CA LEU A 54 -32.45 -4.07 -35.92
C LEU A 54 -33.67 -3.94 -35.02
N PRO A 55 -33.86 -4.81 -34.02
CA PRO A 55 -35.02 -4.71 -33.16
C PRO A 55 -34.98 -3.33 -32.54
N MET A 56 -36.10 -2.60 -32.64
CA MET A 56 -36.22 -1.29 -32.01
C MET A 56 -35.71 -1.40 -30.56
N PRO A 57 -34.84 -0.48 -30.11
CA PRO A 57 -34.33 -0.52 -28.76
C PRO A 57 -35.51 -0.53 -27.79
N ALA A 58 -35.70 -1.67 -27.13
CA ALA A 58 -36.72 -1.81 -26.11
C ALA A 58 -36.15 -1.25 -24.81
N LEU A 59 -36.91 -0.38 -24.14
CA LEU A 59 -36.60 0.03 -22.79
C LEU A 59 -36.70 -1.19 -21.89
N CYS A 60 -35.61 -1.54 -21.21
CA CYS A 60 -35.63 -2.51 -20.13
C CYS A 60 -35.55 -1.78 -18.79
N GLU A 61 -36.54 -2.05 -17.96
CA GLU A 61 -36.65 -1.57 -16.59
C GLU A 61 -36.03 -2.61 -15.66
N VAL A 62 -34.88 -2.29 -15.09
CA VAL A 62 -34.25 -3.15 -14.07
C VAL A 62 -34.60 -2.57 -12.71
N PRO A 63 -35.20 -3.36 -11.79
CA PRO A 63 -35.46 -2.89 -10.45
C PRO A 63 -34.13 -2.54 -9.78
N CYS A 64 -33.99 -1.29 -9.31
CA CYS A 64 -32.80 -0.90 -8.57
C CYS A 64 -32.75 -1.70 -7.25
N PRO A 65 -31.55 -2.00 -6.72
CA PRO A 65 -31.43 -2.74 -5.48
C PRO A 65 -32.12 -1.98 -4.33
N LYS A 66 -32.98 -2.70 -3.60
CA LYS A 66 -33.66 -2.14 -2.42
C LYS A 66 -32.67 -1.86 -1.29
N ASP A 67 -31.71 -2.76 -1.11
CA ASP A 67 -30.67 -2.65 -0.09
C ASP A 67 -29.36 -2.12 -0.67
N CYS A 68 -28.53 -1.52 0.18
CA CYS A 68 -27.17 -1.15 -0.19
C CYS A 68 -26.36 -2.39 -0.63
N ALA A 69 -25.72 -2.29 -1.80
CA ALA A 69 -24.81 -3.31 -2.29
C ALA A 69 -23.36 -2.86 -2.09
N LEU A 70 -22.54 -3.70 -1.45
CA LEU A 70 -21.11 -3.47 -1.23
C LEU A 70 -20.27 -4.40 -2.10
N SER A 71 -19.08 -3.94 -2.48
CA SER A 71 -18.10 -4.81 -3.14
C SER A 71 -17.59 -5.88 -2.19
N PRO A 72 -17.00 -6.96 -2.71
CA PRO A 72 -16.10 -7.80 -1.92
C PRO A 72 -15.00 -6.94 -1.29
N TRP A 73 -14.47 -7.39 -0.17
CA TRP A 73 -13.27 -6.82 0.41
C TRP A 73 -12.08 -6.98 -0.52
N SER A 74 -11.23 -5.96 -0.59
CA SER A 74 -9.91 -6.10 -1.17
C SER A 74 -9.09 -7.13 -0.41
N SER A 75 -8.04 -7.64 -1.04
CA SER A 75 -6.95 -8.29 -0.32
C SER A 75 -6.36 -7.33 0.71
N TRP A 76 -5.82 -7.90 1.78
CA TRP A 76 -5.05 -7.11 2.74
C TRP A 76 -3.80 -6.53 2.08
N THR A 77 -3.45 -5.31 2.44
CA THR A 77 -2.16 -4.71 2.08
C THR A 77 -1.01 -5.49 2.69
N LEU A 78 0.20 -5.26 2.18
CA LEU A 78 1.41 -5.65 2.89
C LEU A 78 1.42 -5.04 4.30
N CYS A 79 2.04 -5.75 5.23
CA CYS A 79 2.21 -5.26 6.59
C CYS A 79 3.13 -4.04 6.59
N SER A 80 2.74 -2.99 7.33
CA SER A 80 3.52 -1.75 7.44
C SER A 80 4.93 -1.94 8.01
N ASN A 81 5.11 -2.96 8.86
CA ASN A 81 6.38 -3.31 9.46
C ASN A 81 6.60 -4.81 9.35
N THR A 82 7.86 -5.23 9.21
CA THR A 82 8.22 -6.65 9.15
C THR A 82 8.23 -7.33 10.51
N CYS A 83 8.25 -6.57 11.60
CA CYS A 83 8.25 -7.00 12.99
C CYS A 83 7.48 -5.99 13.86
N SER A 84 7.19 -6.37 15.10
CA SER A 84 6.56 -5.50 16.09
C SER A 84 7.48 -5.33 17.32
N GLY A 85 7.39 -4.19 18.01
CA GLY A 85 8.23 -3.83 19.14
C GLY A 85 7.60 -2.67 19.92
N LYS A 86 8.29 -2.14 20.94
CA LYS A 86 7.73 -1.09 21.81
C LYS A 86 7.25 0.15 21.06
N ASN A 87 7.94 0.51 19.98
CA ASN A 87 7.66 1.72 19.18
C ASN A 87 7.30 1.38 17.72
N THR A 88 7.03 0.11 17.41
CA THR A 88 6.84 -0.36 16.03
C THR A 88 5.73 -1.38 16.03
N GLU A 89 4.64 -1.12 15.32
CA GLU A 89 3.49 -2.04 15.24
C GLU A 89 3.22 -2.35 13.78
N GLY A 90 3.19 -3.63 13.43
CA GLY A 90 2.80 -4.06 12.10
C GLY A 90 1.29 -3.94 11.92
N LYS A 91 0.85 -3.19 10.90
CA LYS A 91 -0.55 -3.03 10.53
C LYS A 91 -0.75 -3.29 9.05
N GLN A 92 -1.90 -3.87 8.72
CA GLN A 92 -2.36 -4.04 7.35
C GLN A 92 -3.81 -3.58 7.26
N THR A 93 -4.17 -3.12 6.07
CA THR A 93 -5.45 -2.50 5.79
C THR A 93 -6.14 -3.23 4.65
N ARG A 94 -7.47 -3.28 4.67
CA ARG A 94 -8.27 -3.64 3.49
C ARG A 94 -9.46 -2.69 3.36
N ALA A 95 -9.99 -2.57 2.16
CA ALA A 95 -11.10 -1.69 1.85
C ALA A 95 -12.14 -2.38 0.95
N ARG A 96 -13.36 -1.87 0.96
CA ARG A 96 -14.43 -2.20 0.01
C ARG A 96 -15.17 -0.93 -0.39
N SER A 97 -15.94 -0.96 -1.48
CA SER A 97 -16.70 0.20 -1.96
C SER A 97 -18.20 -0.07 -1.96
N ILE A 98 -18.99 0.99 -2.03
CA ILE A 98 -20.43 0.90 -2.30
C ILE A 98 -20.60 0.73 -3.80
N LEU A 99 -21.24 -0.36 -4.22
CA LEU A 99 -21.59 -0.64 -5.61
C LEU A 99 -22.94 -0.03 -6.00
N ALA A 100 -23.88 0.01 -5.06
CA ALA A 100 -25.17 0.66 -5.24
C ALA A 100 -25.73 1.18 -3.92
N TYR A 101 -26.26 2.40 -3.96
CA TYR A 101 -27.03 2.98 -2.85
C TYR A 101 -28.46 2.41 -2.85
N ASN A 102 -29.09 2.37 -1.68
CA ASN A 102 -30.47 1.94 -1.54
C ASN A 102 -31.40 2.89 -2.30
N ALA A 103 -32.23 2.33 -3.18
CA ALA A 103 -33.27 3.08 -3.90
C ALA A 103 -34.62 2.90 -3.19
N GLY A 104 -35.00 3.90 -2.39
CA GLY A 104 -36.33 3.99 -1.78
C GLY A 104 -36.38 3.81 -0.26
N GLU A 105 -37.59 3.95 0.29
CA GLU A 105 -37.89 3.78 1.71
C GLU A 105 -38.01 2.29 2.08
N GLY A 106 -37.31 1.87 3.15
CA GLY A 106 -37.43 0.52 3.73
C GLY A 106 -36.29 -0.46 3.41
N GLY A 107 -35.29 -0.06 2.63
CA GLY A 107 -34.07 -0.85 2.39
C GLY A 107 -32.95 -0.61 3.42
N VAL A 108 -31.99 -1.53 3.49
CA VAL A 108 -30.79 -1.38 4.34
C VAL A 108 -29.93 -0.24 3.80
N GLN A 109 -29.72 0.78 4.65
CA GLN A 109 -28.85 1.92 4.33
C GLN A 109 -27.39 1.48 4.23
N CYS A 110 -26.64 2.16 3.34
CA CYS A 110 -25.21 1.92 3.25
C CYS A 110 -24.49 2.29 4.55
N PRO A 111 -23.50 1.49 4.99
CA PRO A 111 -22.70 1.84 6.14
C PRO A 111 -21.88 3.11 5.85
N ASN A 112 -21.51 3.82 6.92
CA ASN A 112 -20.63 4.98 6.82
C ASN A 112 -19.28 4.59 6.22
N ILE A 113 -18.60 5.58 5.63
CA ILE A 113 -17.28 5.42 4.99
C ILE A 113 -16.26 4.77 5.93
N SER A 114 -16.33 5.03 7.24
CA SER A 114 -15.44 4.42 8.24
C SER A 114 -15.58 2.90 8.35
N ALA A 115 -16.74 2.33 8.02
CA ALA A 115 -16.99 0.87 8.03
C ALA A 115 -16.70 0.20 6.67
N LEU A 116 -16.21 0.97 5.70
CA LEU A 116 -15.72 0.48 4.42
C LEU A 116 -14.22 0.16 4.44
N GLN A 117 -13.55 0.40 5.58
CA GLN A 117 -12.14 0.13 5.79
C GLN A 117 -11.95 -0.67 7.08
N GLU A 118 -11.03 -1.65 7.03
CA GLU A 118 -10.63 -2.42 8.19
C GLU A 118 -9.10 -2.38 8.35
N VAL A 119 -8.66 -2.36 9.60
CA VAL A 119 -7.25 -2.42 9.97
C VAL A 119 -7.06 -3.58 10.95
N ARG A 120 -6.01 -4.37 10.75
CA ARG A 120 -5.61 -5.42 11.70
C ARG A 120 -4.10 -5.43 11.93
N GLY A 121 -3.71 -6.01 13.06
CA GLY A 121 -2.31 -6.29 13.37
C GLY A 121 -1.69 -7.32 12.43
N CYS A 122 -0.37 -7.26 12.28
CA CYS A 122 0.44 -8.27 11.62
C CYS A 122 1.87 -8.25 12.15
N ASN A 123 2.61 -9.34 11.89
CA ASN A 123 4.01 -9.46 12.25
C ASN A 123 4.26 -9.18 13.74
N ASP A 124 3.56 -9.91 14.60
CA ASP A 124 3.62 -9.74 16.07
C ASP A 124 4.95 -10.18 16.69
N HIS A 125 5.89 -10.70 15.89
CA HIS A 125 7.19 -11.13 16.38
C HIS A 125 8.09 -9.92 16.71
N PRO A 126 8.93 -10.03 17.75
CA PRO A 126 9.72 -8.91 18.25
C PRO A 126 10.77 -8.44 17.24
N CYS A 127 10.89 -7.13 17.07
CA CYS A 127 11.98 -6.52 16.30
C CYS A 127 13.33 -6.80 16.96
N THR A 128 14.29 -7.22 16.13
CA THR A 128 15.66 -7.40 16.59
C THR A 128 16.36 -6.05 16.66
N VAL A 129 16.72 -5.62 17.88
CA VAL A 129 17.44 -4.37 18.13
C VAL A 129 18.89 -4.66 18.45
N TYR A 130 19.80 -3.86 17.89
CA TYR A 130 21.24 -3.91 18.17
C TYR A 130 21.67 -2.60 18.82
N HIS A 131 22.61 -2.70 19.77
CA HIS A 131 23.27 -1.53 20.35
C HIS A 131 24.76 -1.80 20.57
N TRP A 132 25.52 -0.72 20.62
CA TRP A 132 26.96 -0.77 20.89
C TRP A 132 27.20 -0.66 22.39
N GLN A 133 27.99 -1.58 22.95
CA GLN A 133 28.55 -1.43 24.28
C GLN A 133 30.05 -1.15 24.18
N THR A 134 30.50 -0.12 24.89
CA THR A 134 31.91 0.26 24.98
C THR A 134 32.47 -0.18 26.32
N GLY A 135 33.59 -0.90 26.28
CA GLY A 135 34.39 -1.19 27.47
C GLY A 135 35.16 0.04 27.96
N ALA A 136 35.88 -0.13 29.07
CA ALA A 136 36.78 0.89 29.59
C ALA A 136 37.88 1.23 28.57
N TRP A 137 38.37 2.46 28.64
CA TRP A 137 39.56 2.88 27.91
C TRP A 137 40.78 2.16 28.44
N GLY A 138 41.62 1.68 27.52
CA GLY A 138 42.95 1.17 27.84
C GLY A 138 43.90 2.29 28.25
N GLN A 139 45.09 1.90 28.68
CA GLN A 139 46.17 2.86 28.94
C GLN A 139 46.55 3.60 27.66
N CYS A 140 47.01 4.84 27.82
CA CYS A 140 47.51 5.64 26.71
C CYS A 140 48.84 5.04 26.23
N ILE A 141 48.91 4.65 24.96
CA ILE A 141 50.14 4.17 24.34
C ILE A 141 50.76 5.35 23.62
N GLU A 142 51.97 5.74 24.02
CA GLU A 142 52.68 6.84 23.36
C GLU A 142 52.99 6.48 21.90
N ASP A 143 52.74 7.41 20.99
CA ASP A 143 53.07 7.21 19.58
C ASP A 143 54.53 7.62 19.35
N THR A 144 55.45 6.67 19.47
CA THR A 144 56.89 6.87 19.23
C THR A 144 57.25 7.33 17.81
N SER A 145 56.28 7.36 16.88
CA SER A 145 56.48 7.85 15.52
C SER A 145 56.32 9.37 15.37
N ILE A 146 55.79 10.05 16.39
CA ILE A 146 55.63 11.51 16.41
C ILE A 146 56.83 12.14 17.15
N PRO A 147 57.66 12.98 16.50
CA PRO A 147 58.75 13.68 17.19
C PRO A 147 58.21 14.53 18.34
N ALA A 148 58.97 14.63 19.43
CA ALA A 148 58.63 15.40 20.64
C ALA A 148 58.42 16.92 20.41
N SER A 149 58.43 17.41 19.16
CA SER A 149 58.22 18.81 18.80
C SER A 149 56.79 19.31 19.03
N ASN A 150 55.82 18.41 19.15
CA ASN A 150 54.42 18.75 19.49
C ASN A 150 54.09 18.49 20.97
N ALA A 151 55.07 18.21 21.82
CA ALA A 151 54.89 18.14 23.26
C ALA A 151 54.71 19.56 23.82
N SER A 152 53.65 19.79 24.59
CA SER A 152 53.48 21.07 25.29
C SER A 152 54.38 21.09 26.52
N SER A 153 55.47 21.85 26.45
CA SER A 153 56.42 22.01 27.55
C SER A 153 55.88 23.01 28.57
N GLY A 154 55.30 22.53 29.67
CA GLY A 154 54.94 23.37 30.80
C GLY A 154 56.18 23.72 31.63
N ARG A 155 56.69 24.96 31.54
CA ARG A 155 57.82 25.39 32.38
C ARG A 155 57.37 25.57 33.84
N THR A 156 57.54 24.55 34.66
CA THR A 156 57.54 24.69 36.13
C THR A 156 58.92 24.36 36.67
N ARG A 157 59.39 25.16 37.65
CA ARG A 157 60.73 25.03 38.24
C ARG A 157 60.89 23.64 38.85
N GLY A 158 61.73 22.79 38.25
CA GLY A 158 62.38 21.67 38.92
C GLY A 158 62.17 20.28 38.35
N ASP A 159 61.25 20.08 37.40
CA ASP A 159 61.08 18.76 36.75
C ASP A 159 60.52 18.95 35.33
N ASP A 160 61.25 18.49 34.32
CA ASP A 160 60.91 18.69 32.90
C ASP A 160 59.86 17.66 32.46
N ALA A 161 58.61 17.86 32.90
CA ALA A 161 57.49 17.00 32.54
C ALA A 161 57.00 17.33 31.12
N SER A 162 57.56 16.66 30.11
CA SER A 162 57.04 16.71 28.74
C SER A 162 55.81 15.79 28.61
N CYS A 163 54.67 16.37 28.22
CA CYS A 163 53.45 15.60 27.96
C CYS A 163 53.45 15.13 26.50
N SER A 164 53.66 13.84 26.28
CA SER A 164 53.56 13.17 24.98
C SER A 164 52.10 13.00 24.54
N VAL A 165 51.87 12.88 23.23
CA VAL A 165 50.56 12.49 22.67
C VAL A 165 50.58 10.98 22.44
N GLY A 166 49.50 10.30 22.81
CA GLY A 166 49.37 8.86 22.64
C GLY A 166 47.98 8.44 22.19
N MET A 167 47.86 7.19 21.76
CA MET A 167 46.61 6.57 21.32
C MET A 167 46.04 5.70 22.45
N GLN A 168 44.76 5.89 22.75
CA GLN A 168 43.99 4.97 23.59
C GLN A 168 43.09 4.10 22.73
N THR A 169 43.00 2.82 23.07
CA THR A 169 42.06 1.89 22.46
C THR A 169 41.02 1.46 23.49
N ARG A 170 39.82 1.09 23.01
CA ARG A 170 38.77 0.49 23.84
C ARG A 170 38.05 -0.59 23.06
N LYS A 171 37.53 -1.59 23.79
CA LYS A 171 36.70 -2.65 23.19
C LYS A 171 35.32 -2.08 22.86
N VAL A 172 34.85 -2.31 21.64
CA VAL A 172 33.47 -2.01 21.24
C VAL A 172 32.82 -3.32 20.82
N ILE A 173 31.67 -3.66 21.42
CA ILE A 173 30.94 -4.88 21.13
C ILE A 173 29.53 -4.56 20.62
N CYS A 174 29.10 -5.24 19.56
CA CYS A 174 27.71 -5.23 19.11
C CYS A 174 26.92 -6.22 19.98
N VAL A 175 25.81 -5.76 20.55
CA VAL A 175 24.94 -6.57 21.40
C VAL A 175 23.55 -6.58 20.79
N ARG A 176 22.97 -7.77 20.67
CA ARG A 176 21.57 -7.98 20.29
C ARG A 176 20.71 -7.96 21.55
N VAL A 177 19.71 -7.09 21.59
CA VAL A 177 18.78 -6.98 22.71
C VAL A 177 18.10 -8.33 22.97
N ASN A 178 18.02 -8.74 24.24
CA ASN A 178 17.51 -10.03 24.73
C ASN A 178 18.32 -11.29 24.36
N VAL A 179 19.44 -11.16 23.62
CA VAL A 179 20.28 -12.32 23.24
C VAL A 179 21.71 -12.18 23.75
N GLY A 180 22.29 -10.97 23.75
CA GLY A 180 23.65 -10.71 24.23
C GLY A 180 24.64 -10.42 23.11
N GLN A 181 25.92 -10.67 23.36
CA GLN A 181 27.01 -10.28 22.46
C GLN A 181 26.94 -11.04 21.13
N VAL A 182 27.03 -10.31 20.02
CA VAL A 182 27.09 -10.90 18.67
C VAL A 182 28.51 -11.43 18.43
N PRO A 183 28.68 -12.72 18.04
CA PRO A 183 29.98 -13.27 17.72
C PRO A 183 30.62 -12.54 16.52
N PRO A 184 31.95 -12.34 16.52
CA PRO A 184 32.65 -11.80 15.36
C PRO A 184 32.54 -12.77 14.17
N LYS A 185 32.34 -12.22 12.97
CA LYS A 185 32.43 -13.01 11.74
C LYS A 185 33.88 -13.50 11.57
N LYS A 186 34.05 -14.81 11.35
CA LYS A 186 35.33 -15.41 10.97
C LYS A 186 35.71 -15.01 9.54
#